data_AF-A0A661QBV7-F1
#
_entry.id   AF-A0A661QBV7-F1
#
_cell.length_a   1.000
_cell.length_b   1.000
_cell.length_c   1.000
_cell.angle_alpha   90.00
_cell.angle_beta   90.00
_cell.angle_gamma   90.00
#
_symmetry.space_group_name_H-M   'P 1'
#
loop_
_entity.id
_entity.type
_entity.pdbx_description
1 polymer ?
#
loop_
_entity_poly.entity_id
_entity_poly.type
_entity_poly.pdbx_seq_one_letter_code
_entity_poly.pdbx_strand_id
1 'polypeptide(L)' 'MEITVIDGNVEKAIKVLKRKLQQEGLFREMKQRKFYEKPSIKRKRKEKEAQRRLRKKQRAMKRFN' A
#
# COMPACT_ATOMS: atom_id res chain seq x y z
N MET A 1 2.35 6.23 -14.31
CA MET A 1 1.73 4.92 -14.01
C MET A 1 0.74 4.65 -15.11
N GLU A 2 1.00 3.66 -15.95
CA GLU A 2 0.22 3.41 -17.17
C GLU A 2 -0.45 2.04 -17.11
N ILE A 3 -1.67 1.95 -17.67
CA ILE A 3 -2.45 0.72 -17.82
C ILE A 3 -2.89 0.64 -19.27
N THR A 4 -2.55 -0.46 -19.94
CA THR A 4 -3.05 -0.77 -21.27
C THR A 4 -4.44 -1.38 -21.16
N VAL A 5 -5.35 -0.93 -22.02
CA VAL A 5 -6.67 -1.53 -22.18
C VAL A 5 -6.56 -2.60 -23.26
N ILE A 6 -6.91 -3.83 -22.92
CA ILE A 6 -6.91 -4.97 -23.85
C ILE A 6 -8.37 -5.26 -24.23
N ASP A 7 -8.63 -5.49 -25.51
CA ASP A 7 -9.94 -5.86 -26.07
C ASP A 7 -11.08 -4.89 -25.76
N GLY A 8 -10.77 -3.59 -25.59
CA GLY A 8 -11.77 -2.58 -25.24
C GLY A 8 -12.37 -2.72 -23.84
N ASN A 9 -11.84 -3.60 -22.98
CA ASN A 9 -12.38 -3.84 -21.64
C ASN A 9 -11.89 -2.80 -20.63
N VAL A 10 -12.53 -1.63 -20.65
CA VAL A 10 -12.21 -0.47 -19.80
C VAL A 10 -12.46 -0.77 -18.32
N GLU A 11 -13.52 -1.51 -17.98
CA GLU A 11 -13.87 -1.79 -16.57
C GLU A 11 -12.78 -2.61 -15.87
N LYS A 12 -12.24 -3.61 -16.58
CA LYS A 12 -11.11 -4.41 -16.09
C LYS A 12 -9.86 -3.56 -15.91
N ALA A 13 -9.55 -2.69 -16.88
CA ALA A 13 -8.42 -1.77 -16.78
C ALA A 13 -8.52 -0.84 -15.57
N ILE A 14 -9.70 -0.29 -15.27
CA ILE A 14 -9.95 0.53 -14.07
C ILE A 14 -9.74 -0.28 -12.79
N LYS A 15 -10.23 -1.53 -12.73
CA LYS A 15 -10.02 -2.41 -11.57
C LYS A 15 -8.53 -2.69 -11.35
N VAL A 16 -7.77 -2.95 -12.42
CA VAL A 16 -6.32 -3.18 -12.36
C VAL A 16 -5.59 -1.92 -11.89
N LEU A 17 -5.92 -0.75 -12.45
CA LEU A 17 -5.37 0.54 -12.02
C LEU A 17 -5.60 0.75 -10.53
N LYS A 18 -6.84 0.58 -10.05
CA LYS A 18 -7.19 0.75 -8.64
C LYS A 18 -6.39 -0.19 -7.74
N ARG A 19 -6.23 -1.46 -8.13
CA ARG A 19 -5.43 -2.43 -7.37
C ARG A 19 -3.96 -2.03 -7.32
N LYS A 20 -3.40 -1.60 -8.44
CA LYS A 20 -2.00 -1.17 -8.54
C LYS A 20 -1.73 0.10 -7.72
N LEU A 21 -2.65 1.07 -7.73
CA LEU A 21 -2.60 2.27 -6.87
C LEU A 21 -2.64 1.93 -5.38
N GLN A 22 -3.46 0.94 -5.00
CA GLN A 22 -3.51 0.45 -3.62
C GLN A 22 -2.22 -0.26 -3.21
N GLN A 23 -1.62 -1.03 -4.12
CA GLN A 23 -0.37 -1.76 -3.88
C GLN A 23 0.82 -0.83 -3.72
N GLU A 24 0.90 0.22 -4.56
CA GLU A 24 1.90 1.28 -4.44
C GLU A 24 1.68 2.13 -3.17
N GLY A 25 0.47 2.11 -2.61
CA GLY A 25 0.16 2.79 -1.35
C GLY A 25 -0.04 4.30 -1.50
N LEU A 26 -0.27 4.79 -2.71
CA LEU A 26 -0.40 6.22 -3.04
C LEU A 26 -1.42 6.93 -2.15
N PHE A 27 -2.61 6.33 -1.97
CA PHE A 27 -3.65 6.89 -1.11
C PHE A 27 -3.22 7.05 0.36
N ARG A 28 -2.41 6.12 0.86
CA ARG A 28 -1.88 6.18 2.22
C ARG A 28 -0.86 7.30 2.34
N GLU A 29 -0.02 7.45 1.32
CA GLU A 29 0.98 8.52 1.28
C GLU A 29 0.33 9.90 1.17
N MET A 30 -0.67 10.07 0.30
CA MET A 30 -1.43 11.31 0.20
C MET A 30 -2.05 11.70 1.55
N LYS A 31 -2.65 10.75 2.27
CA LYS A 31 -3.21 11.01 3.61
C LYS A 31 -2.13 11.42 4.62
N GLN A 32 -0.94 10.81 4.56
CA GLN A 32 0.18 11.12 5.45
C GLN A 32 0.81 12.48 5.16
N ARG A 33 0.81 12.91 3.89
CA ARG A 33 1.38 14.19 3.46
C ARG A 33 0.42 15.38 3.58
N LYS A 34 -0.86 15.14 3.90
CA LYS A 34 -1.87 16.21 4.03
C LYS A 34 -1.52 17.25 5.10
N PHE A 35 -0.80 16.84 6.15
CA PHE A 35 -0.39 17.72 7.24
C PHE A 35 1.05 17.41 7.65
N TYR A 36 1.72 18.39 8.27
CA TYR A 36 3.06 18.19 8.81
C TYR A 36 3.04 17.17 9.96
N GLU A 37 3.91 16.16 9.88
CA GLU A 37 4.14 15.17 10.92
C GLU A 37 5.49 15.47 11.60
N LYS A 38 5.47 15.81 12.90
CA LYS A 38 6.69 16.04 13.69
C LYS A 38 7.63 14.81 13.59
N PRO A 39 8.96 15.00 13.49
CA PRO A 39 9.91 13.89 13.31
C PRO A 39 9.80 12.76 14.35
N SER A 40 9.49 13.09 15.61
CA SER A 40 9.28 12.08 16.66
C SER A 40 8.07 11.18 16.37
N ILE A 41 6.96 11.76 15.92
CA ILE A 41 5.74 11.03 15.55
C ILE A 41 6.01 10.14 14.33
N LYS A 42 6.71 10.70 13.33
CA LYS A 42 7.13 9.96 12.12
C LYS A 42 8.00 8.74 12.46
N ARG A 43 8.94 8.86 13.41
CA ARG A 43 9.76 7.74 13.89
C ARG A 43 8.91 6.65 14.53
N LYS A 44 8.05 7.00 15.49
CA LYS A 44 7.13 6.05 16.16
C LYS A 44 6.22 5.32 15.17
N ARG A 45 5.68 6.04 14.18
CA ARG A 45 4.84 5.45 13.14
C ARG A 45 5.61 4.45 12.27
N LYS A 46 6.81 4.82 11.82
CA LYS A 46 7.66 3.93 11.00
C LYS A 46 7.97 2.63 11.73
N GLU A 47 8.30 2.70 13.01
CA GLU A 47 8.57 1.54 13.85
C GLU A 47 7.34 0.63 13.98
N LYS A 48 6.18 1.21 14.32
CA LYS A 48 4.90 0.47 14.40
C LYS A 48 4.52 -0.19 13.08
N GLU A 49 4.75 0.50 11.95
CA GLU A 49 4.52 -0.06 10.61
C GLU A 49 5.46 -1.24 10.30
N ALA A 50 6.75 -1.13 10.66
CA ALA A 50 7.72 -2.20 10.47
C ALA A 50 7.36 -3.45 11.29
N GLN A 51 7.02 -3.27 12.57
CA GLN A 51 6.56 -4.36 13.44
C GLN A 51 5.29 -5.02 12.87
N ARG A 52 4.32 -4.23 12.39
CA ARG A 52 3.11 -4.78 11.75
C ARG A 52 3.43 -5.58 10.49
N ARG A 53 4.36 -5.12 9.65
CA ARG A 53 4.81 -5.86 8.45
C ARG A 53 5.47 -7.17 8.83
N LEU A 54 6.34 -7.17 9.84
CA LEU A 54 7.01 -8.38 10.33
C LEU A 54 6.00 -9.41 10.85
N ARG A 55 5.05 -8.98 11.70
CA ARG A 55 3.97 -9.85 12.20
C ARG A 55 3.12 -10.44 11.07
N LYS A 56 2.83 -9.64 10.02
CA LYS A 56 2.10 -10.13 8.84
C LYS A 56 2.91 -11.20 8.09
N LYS A 57 4.21 -11.00 7.89
CA LYS A 57 5.10 -11.99 7.26
C LYS A 57 5.17 -13.29 8.05
N GLN A 58 5.34 -13.21 9.37
CA GLN A 58 5.38 -14.38 10.25
C GLN A 58 4.08 -15.18 10.20
N ARG A 59 2.91 -14.51 10.21
CA ARG A 59 1.61 -15.18 10.07
C ARG A 59 1.44 -15.87 8.72
N ALA A 60 1.95 -15.26 7.64
CA ALA A 60 1.93 -15.89 6.32
C ALA A 60 2.81 -17.15 6.33
N MET A 61 4.05 -17.06 6.83
CA MET A 61 4.97 -18.20 6.89
C MET A 61 4.44 -19.36 7.73
N LYS A 62 3.85 -19.07 8.90
CA LYS A 62 3.20 -20.07 9.76
C LYS A 62 1.98 -20.76 9.16
N ARG A 63 1.40 -20.24 8.07
CA ARG A 63 0.26 -20.84 7.39
C ARG A 63 0.70 -21.83 6.29
N PHE A 64 1.96 -21.74 5.86
CA PHE A 64 2.56 -22.60 4.85
C PHE A 64 3.34 -23.78 5.43
N ASN A 65 3.78 -23.69 6.68
CA ASN A 65 4.20 -24.83 7.51
C ASN A 65 2.99 -25.41 8.24
#